data_AF-C7NBN3-F1
#
_entry.id   AF-C7NBN3-F1
#
_cell.length_a   1.000
_cell.length_b   1.000
_cell.length_c   1.000
_cell.angle_alpha   90.00
_cell.angle_beta   90.00
_cell.angle_gamma   90.00
#
_symmetry.space_group_name_H-M   'P 1'
#
loop_
_entity.id
_entity.type
_entity.pdbx_description
1 polymer ?
#
loop_
_entity_poly.entity_id
_entity_poly.type
_entity_poly.pdbx_seq_one_letter_code
_entity_poly.pdbx_strand_id
1 'polypeptide(L)'
;MKKYFNLLFNYHKNNLILYILLVSIISIRYYFKVPTPIGFILKPLHIHYWSEGLTTAFIQLIKGNISRAYKINSLTFIVVIAIFFHIFLEPIIFKSKNPTK
;
A
#
# COMPACT_ATOMS: atom_id res chain seq x y z
N MET A 1 21.39 7.98 7.95
CA MET A 1 20.56 7.83 6.74
C MET A 1 20.80 6.50 6.01
N LYS A 2 21.96 6.25 5.37
CA LYS A 2 22.19 5.05 4.52
C LYS A 2 21.97 3.69 5.24
N LYS A 3 22.42 3.57 6.50
CA LYS A 3 22.22 2.36 7.33
C LYS A 3 20.73 2.10 7.64
N TYR A 4 19.96 3.15 7.89
CA TYR A 4 18.52 3.07 8.13
C TYR A 4 17.78 2.54 6.90
N PHE A 5 18.03 3.12 5.72
CA PHE A 5 17.40 2.67 4.49
C PHE A 5 17.78 1.23 4.10
N ASN A 6 19.04 0.82 4.33
CA ASN A 6 19.45 -0.56 4.08
C ASN A 6 18.75 -1.55 5.04
N LEU A 7 18.61 -1.18 6.33
CA LEU A 7 17.87 -2.00 7.29
C LEU A 7 16.39 -2.09 6.91
N LEU A 8 15.77 -0.97 6.54
CA LEU A 8 14.37 -0.89 6.12
C LEU A 8 14.13 -1.73 4.85
N PHE A 9 14.98 -1.60 3.84
CA PHE A 9 14.90 -2.38 2.61
C PHE A 9 15.07 -3.88 2.87
N ASN A 10 16.05 -4.28 3.67
CA ASN A 10 16.27 -5.69 4.02
C ASN A 10 15.09 -6.26 4.81
N TYR A 11 14.50 -5.48 5.72
CA TYR A 11 13.29 -5.87 6.44
C TYR A 11 12.13 -6.12 5.48
N HIS A 12 11.86 -5.21 4.55
CA HIS A 12 10.78 -5.39 3.57
C HIS A 12 11.05 -6.55 2.61
N LYS A 13 12.30 -6.74 2.19
CA LYS A 13 12.73 -7.84 1.32
C LYS A 13 12.54 -9.20 2.01
N ASN A 14 12.96 -9.35 3.26
CA ASN A 14 12.83 -10.62 3.99
C ASN A 14 11.37 -10.96 4.30
N ASN A 15 10.53 -9.95 4.48
CA ASN A 15 9.11 -10.10 4.78
C ASN A 15 8.21 -10.04 3.54
N LEU A 16 8.76 -10.17 2.33
CA LEU A 16 8.03 -10.02 1.06
C LEU A 16 6.80 -10.94 0.99
N ILE A 17 6.94 -12.16 1.49
CA ILE A 17 5.86 -13.16 1.57
C ILE A 17 4.66 -12.65 2.40
N LEU A 18 4.91 -11.93 3.50
CA LEU A 18 3.84 -11.37 4.34
C LEU A 18 3.04 -10.31 3.59
N TYR A 19 3.69 -9.50 2.75
CA TYR A 19 2.99 -8.50 1.92
C TYR A 19 2.13 -9.17 0.85
N ILE A 20 2.62 -10.24 0.20
CA ILE A 20 1.84 -11.02 -0.77
C ILE A 20 0.61 -11.63 -0.08
N LEU A 21 0.82 -12.25 1.08
CA LEU A 21 -0.25 -12.88 1.85
C LEU A 21 -1.28 -11.85 2.32
N LEU A 22 -0.83 -10.67 2.74
CA LEU A 22 -1.69 -9.54 3.09
C LEU A 22 -2.55 -9.10 1.89
N VAL A 23 -1.94 -8.91 0.71
CA VAL A 23 -2.67 -8.53 -0.52
C VAL A 23 -3.68 -9.62 -0.91
N SER A 24 -3.33 -10.89 -0.77
CA SER A 24 -4.23 -12.01 -1.04
C SER A 24 -5.45 -11.97 -0.12
N ILE A 25 -5.24 -11.84 1.20
CA ILE A 25 -6.34 -11.74 2.19
C ILE A 25 -7.24 -10.54 1.89
N ILE A 26 -6.66 -9.36 1.60
CA ILE A 26 -7.42 -8.16 1.25
C ILE A 26 -8.26 -8.39 -0.01
N SER A 27 -7.69 -9.03 -1.02
CA SER A 27 -8.36 -9.30 -2.30
C SER A 27 -9.51 -10.31 -2.14
N ILE A 28 -9.28 -11.40 -1.40
CA ILE A 28 -10.30 -12.40 -1.06
C ILE A 28 -11.44 -11.72 -0.30
N ARG A 29 -11.12 -10.99 0.77
CA ARG A 29 -12.12 -10.25 1.56
C ARG A 29 -12.95 -9.31 0.69
N TYR A 30 -12.31 -8.53 -0.18
CA TYR A 30 -12.99 -7.62 -1.10
C TYR A 30 -13.90 -8.35 -2.07
N TYR A 31 -13.46 -9.48 -2.63
CA TYR A 31 -14.28 -10.31 -3.51
C TYR A 31 -15.55 -10.80 -2.81
N PHE A 32 -15.43 -11.29 -1.57
CA PHE A 32 -16.55 -11.74 -0.76
C PHE A 32 -17.34 -10.60 -0.09
N LYS A 33 -16.96 -9.34 -0.30
CA LYS A 33 -17.59 -8.14 0.30
C LYS A 33 -17.73 -8.21 1.84
N VAL A 34 -16.84 -8.95 2.50
CA VAL A 34 -16.85 -9.05 3.97
C VAL A 34 -16.45 -7.68 4.53
N PRO A 35 -17.11 -7.12 5.55
CA PRO A 35 -16.72 -5.82 6.13
C PRO A 35 -15.31 -5.84 6.71
N THR A 36 -14.61 -4.69 6.72
CA THR A 36 -13.25 -4.60 7.27
C THR A 36 -13.38 -4.58 8.79
N PRO A 37 -12.43 -5.17 9.53
CA PRO A 37 -12.39 -4.99 10.99
C PRO A 37 -12.40 -3.51 11.36
N ILE A 38 -11.65 -2.70 10.61
CA ILE A 38 -11.63 -1.24 10.73
C ILE A 38 -12.98 -0.61 10.37
N GLY A 39 -13.64 -1.07 9.30
CA GLY A 39 -14.98 -0.61 8.93
C GLY A 39 -16.03 -0.92 10.01
N PHE A 40 -15.86 -2.02 10.75
CA PHE A 40 -16.72 -2.37 11.88
C PHE A 40 -16.53 -1.40 13.05
N ILE A 41 -15.28 -1.04 13.36
CA ILE A 41 -14.93 -0.07 14.41
C ILE A 41 -15.31 1.36 14.01
N LEU A 42 -15.20 1.72 12.73
CA LEU A 42 -15.50 3.05 12.20
C LEU A 42 -16.98 3.25 11.85
N LYS A 43 -17.77 2.17 11.87
CA LYS A 43 -19.22 2.20 11.64
C LYS A 43 -19.97 3.23 12.50
N PRO A 44 -19.69 3.38 13.81
CA PRO A 44 -20.34 4.37 14.67
C PRO A 44 -20.00 5.82 14.28
N LEU A 45 -18.84 6.04 13.65
CA LEU A 45 -18.37 7.36 13.23
C LEU A 45 -18.93 7.75 11.84
N HIS A 46 -19.76 6.90 11.22
CA HIS A 46 -20.24 7.06 9.83
C HIS A 46 -19.11 7.16 8.79
N ILE A 47 -17.89 6.77 9.16
CA ILE A 47 -16.72 6.74 8.26
C ILE A 47 -16.74 5.41 7.50
N HIS A 48 -17.83 5.16 6.77
CA HIS A 48 -17.97 3.97 5.91
C HIS A 48 -17.08 4.07 4.66
N TYR A 49 -16.98 5.27 4.10
CA TYR A 49 -16.35 5.50 2.80
C TYR A 49 -14.82 5.44 2.82
N TRP A 50 -14.18 5.69 3.97
CA TRP A 50 -12.73 5.79 4.01
C TRP A 50 -12.08 4.41 3.85
N SER A 51 -12.45 3.43 4.68
CA SER A 51 -11.86 2.08 4.63
C SER A 51 -12.23 1.31 3.36
N GLU A 52 -13.48 1.40 2.92
CA GLU A 52 -13.95 0.68 1.73
C GLU A 52 -13.45 1.33 0.44
N GLY A 53 -13.45 2.67 0.38
CA GLY A 53 -12.84 3.42 -0.72
C GLY A 53 -11.36 3.14 -0.86
N LEU A 54 -10.62 3.05 0.26
CA LEU A 54 -9.19 2.72 0.28
C LEU A 54 -8.93 1.34 -0.33
N THR A 55 -9.69 0.34 0.13
CA THR A 55 -9.56 -1.05 -0.32
C THR A 55 -9.91 -1.18 -1.80
N THR A 56 -10.98 -0.51 -2.23
CA THR A 56 -11.46 -0.55 -3.61
C THR A 56 -10.46 0.12 -4.56
N ALA A 57 -9.96 1.30 -4.22
CA ALA A 57 -8.95 2.00 -5.01
C ALA A 57 -7.65 1.20 -5.10
N PHE A 58 -7.19 0.62 -3.99
CA PHE A 58 -6.01 -0.23 -3.95
C PHE A 58 -6.14 -1.47 -4.85
N ILE A 59 -7.31 -2.12 -4.87
CA ILE A 59 -7.53 -3.28 -5.75
C ILE A 59 -7.61 -2.86 -7.21
N GLN A 60 -8.20 -1.70 -7.53
CA GLN A 60 -8.17 -1.17 -8.90
C GLN A 60 -6.75 -0.82 -9.36
N LEU A 61 -5.92 -0.30 -8.45
CA LEU A 61 -4.48 -0.08 -8.68
C LEU A 61 -3.75 -1.40 -9.01
N ILE A 62 -3.94 -2.45 -8.20
CA ILE A 62 -3.35 -3.78 -8.45
C ILE A 62 -3.80 -4.34 -9.80
N LYS A 63 -5.07 -4.11 -10.17
CA LYS A 63 -5.62 -4.52 -11.48
C LYS A 63 -5.10 -3.67 -12.66
N GLY A 64 -4.21 -2.70 -12.42
CA GLY A 64 -3.70 -1.78 -13.45
C GLY A 64 -4.69 -0.70 -13.87
N ASN A 65 -5.86 -0.60 -13.23
CA ASN A 65 -6.88 0.39 -13.57
C ASN A 65 -6.66 1.71 -12.82
N ILE A 66 -5.58 2.41 -13.18
CA ILE A 66 -5.11 3.64 -12.55
C ILE A 66 -6.18 4.74 -12.58
N SER A 67 -6.84 4.94 -13.72
CA SER A 67 -7.89 5.96 -13.89
C SER A 67 -9.07 5.71 -12.95
N ARG A 68 -9.52 4.46 -12.82
CA ARG A 68 -10.63 4.09 -11.94
C ARG A 68 -10.24 4.20 -10.47
N ALA A 69 -9.02 3.81 -10.10
CA ALA A 69 -8.53 3.96 -8.74
C ALA A 69 -8.50 5.43 -8.29
N TYR A 70 -7.99 6.32 -9.16
CA TYR A 70 -7.97 7.76 -8.90
C TYR A 70 -9.38 8.35 -8.74
N LYS A 71 -10.32 7.96 -9.61
CA LYS A 71 -11.73 8.41 -9.53
C LYS A 71 -12.45 7.92 -8.27
N ILE A 72 -12.09 6.74 -7.74
CA ILE A 72 -12.69 6.19 -6.52
C ILE A 72 -12.16 6.91 -5.29
N ASN A 73 -10.85 7.11 -5.20
CA ASN A 73 -10.23 7.82 -4.08
C ASN A 73 -8.86 8.39 -4.47
N SER A 74 -8.83 9.67 -4.84
CA SER A 74 -7.62 10.39 -5.27
C SER A 74 -6.60 10.54 -4.15
N LEU A 75 -7.06 10.71 -2.90
CA LEU A 75 -6.18 10.81 -1.73
C LEU A 75 -5.45 9.47 -1.48
N THR A 76 -6.17 8.34 -1.57
CA THR A 76 -5.57 7.00 -1.47
C THR A 76 -4.52 6.77 -2.56
N PHE A 77 -4.81 7.19 -3.79
CA PHE A 77 -3.87 7.05 -4.90
C PHE A 77 -2.53 7.73 -4.60
N ILE A 78 -2.57 8.97 -4.09
CA ILE A 78 -1.37 9.73 -3.72
C ILE A 78 -0.61 9.05 -2.57
N VAL A 79 -1.32 8.61 -1.53
CA VAL A 79 -0.71 7.94 -0.37
C VAL A 79 -0.02 6.64 -0.76
N VAL A 80 -0.65 5.81 -1.60
CA VAL A 80 -0.06 4.55 -2.07
C VAL A 80 1.20 4.79 -2.90
N ILE A 81 1.19 5.79 -3.78
CA ILE A 81 2.37 6.16 -4.56
C ILE A 81 3.50 6.64 -3.65
N ALA A 82 3.20 7.50 -2.67
CA ALA A 82 4.20 8.02 -1.74
C ALA A 82 4.83 6.89 -0.90
N ILE A 83 4.03 5.96 -0.38
CA ILE A 83 4.52 4.79 0.37
C ILE A 83 5.38 3.91 -0.53
N PHE A 84 4.93 3.62 -1.75
CA PHE A 84 5.69 2.80 -2.69
C PHE A 84 7.03 3.45 -3.04
N PHE A 85 7.03 4.76 -3.28
CA PHE A 85 8.24 5.51 -3.56
C PHE A 85 9.24 5.43 -2.39
N HIS A 86 8.75 5.68 -1.17
CA HIS A 86 9.58 5.71 0.03
C HIS A 86 10.17 4.34 0.40
N ILE A 87 9.39 3.27 0.23
CA ILE A 87 9.83 1.91 0.59
C ILE A 87 10.73 1.30 -0.48
N PHE A 88 10.42 1.49 -1.77
CA PHE A 88 11.05 0.73 -2.86
C PHE A 88 11.98 1.57 -3.75
N LEU A 89 11.58 2.77 -4.16
CA LEU A 89 12.42 3.60 -5.06
C LEU A 89 13.52 4.32 -4.31
N GLU A 90 13.21 4.90 -3.16
CA GLU A 90 14.14 5.71 -2.39
C GLU A 90 15.43 4.96 -2.01
N PRO A 91 15.39 3.72 -1.50
CA PRO A 91 16.60 2.96 -1.20
C PRO A 91 17.45 2.66 -2.43
N ILE A 92 16.84 2.48 -3.61
CA ILE A 92 17.55 2.20 -4.87
C ILE A 92 18.26 3.46 -5.38
N ILE A 93 17.56 4.59 -5.41
CA ILE A 93 18.07 5.87 -5.89
C ILE A 93 19.23 6.37 -5.00
N PHE A 94 19.06 6.31 -3.67
CA PHE A 94 20.09 6.74 -2.73
C PHE A 94 21.26 5.74 -2.59
N LYS A 95 21.08 4.48 -2.99
CA LYS A 95 22.19 3.52 -3.13
C LYS A 95 23.05 3.83 -4.34
N SER A 96 22.44 4.24 -5.46
CA SER A 96 23.12 4.61 -6.72
C SER A 96 23.96 5.90 -6.62
N LYS A 97 23.54 6.89 -5.80
CA LYS A 97 24.24 8.18 -5.70
C LYS A 97 25.62 8.16 -5.01
N ASN A 98 26.00 7.06 -4.34
CA ASN A 98 27.35 6.91 -3.77
C ASN A 98 27.97 5.60 -4.27
N PRO A 99 28.59 5.60 -5.47
CA PRO A 99 29.58 4.59 -5.79
C PRO A 99 30.73 4.78 -4.80
N THR A 100 31.09 3.69 -4.13
CA THR A 100 32.36 3.47 -3.42
C THR A 100 33.44 4.53 -3.67
N LYS A 101 33.77 5.30 -2.63
CA LYS A 101 35.17 5.60 -2.34
C LYS A 101 35.62 4.57 -1.30
#